data_AF-A0A928B8K4-F1
#
_entry.id   AF-A0A928B8K4-F1
#
_cell.length_a   1.000
_cell.length_b   1.000
_cell.length_c   1.000
_cell.angle_alpha   90.00
_cell.angle_beta   90.00
_cell.angle_gamma   90.00
#
_symmetry.space_group_name_H-M   'P 1'
#
loop_
_entity.id
_entity.type
_entity.pdbx_description
1 polymer ?
#
loop_
_entity_poly.entity_id
_entity_poly.type
_entity_poly.pdbx_seq_one_letter_code
_entity_poly.pdbx_strand_id
1 'polypeptide(L)'
;MRPVSKKKPGDEVEFITSMNRKVIHTIKEDYDPYGTAKAPLIANLGSFCSYCEEPRSIGDMHVEHVKPKDVYKELKTKWNNFLLACNICNSVKGETDVDYNKTHFPHKDNTFLDFVYEASGRVKLNPTLPADLKEGAEGLYNLAKLGRDPFGEEATSEQDFRWRHRYESWELAEKLLVEYEDKKHSVEDIVYYANLKGNWSVWFTVFKGKDEVRKALIENTPGTCAECFDAGNHYEPVRR
;
A
#
# COMPACT_ATOMS: atom_id res chain seq x y z
N MET A 1 1.35 -3.55 -5.87
CA MET A 1 0.88 -2.80 -4.69
C MET A 1 1.79 -3.19 -3.56
N ARG A 2 2.14 -2.30 -2.63
CA ARG A 2 3.10 -2.62 -1.57
C ARG A 2 2.52 -3.68 -0.64
N PRO A 3 3.13 -4.87 -0.54
CA PRO A 3 2.71 -5.86 0.44
C PRO A 3 3.16 -5.43 1.84
N VAL A 4 2.35 -5.71 2.85
CA VAL A 4 2.58 -5.26 4.22
C VAL A 4 2.49 -6.40 5.23
N SER A 5 3.30 -6.32 6.27
CA SER A 5 3.25 -7.21 7.43
C SER A 5 2.42 -6.56 8.53
N LYS A 6 1.14 -6.95 8.61
CA LYS A 6 0.23 -6.41 9.60
C LYS A 6 0.41 -7.10 10.96
N LYS A 7 0.64 -6.32 12.02
CA LYS A 7 0.72 -6.80 13.40
C LYS A 7 -0.54 -7.55 13.81
N LYS A 8 -0.41 -8.54 14.69
CA LYS A 8 -1.47 -9.39 15.22
C LYS A 8 -1.88 -8.94 16.62
N PRO A 9 -3.08 -9.29 17.10
CA PRO A 9 -3.44 -9.09 18.50
C PRO A 9 -2.36 -9.64 19.45
N GLY A 10 -1.99 -8.85 20.46
CA GLY A 10 -0.89 -9.13 21.38
C GLY A 10 0.46 -8.52 20.98
N ASP A 11 0.68 -8.17 19.71
CA ASP A 11 1.88 -7.44 19.30
C ASP A 11 1.84 -5.99 19.80
N GLU A 12 3.00 -5.35 19.91
CA GLU A 12 3.12 -3.94 20.29
C GLU A 12 3.48 -3.04 19.09
N VAL A 13 2.95 -1.82 19.12
CA VAL A 13 3.36 -0.71 18.26
C VAL A 13 3.61 0.54 19.11
N GLU A 14 4.48 1.41 18.62
CA GLU A 14 4.81 2.68 19.26
C GLU A 14 4.42 3.85 18.37
N PHE A 15 3.82 4.89 18.94
CA PHE A 15 3.58 6.15 18.24
C PHE A 15 3.60 7.35 19.18
N ILE A 16 3.79 8.53 18.58
CA ILE A 16 3.76 9.82 19.28
C ILE A 16 2.43 10.51 18.97
N THR A 17 1.74 10.96 20.01
CA THR A 17 0.48 11.72 19.88
C THR A 17 0.74 13.18 19.52
N SER A 18 -0.29 13.92 19.11
CA SER A 18 -0.20 15.37 18.87
C SER A 18 0.17 16.19 20.11
N MET A 19 0.12 15.60 21.31
CA MET A 19 0.58 16.19 22.56
C MET A 19 2.02 15.76 22.94
N ASN A 20 2.79 15.26 21.97
CA ASN A 20 4.16 14.75 22.15
C ASN A 20 4.30 13.63 23.20
N ARG A 21 3.23 12.86 23.44
CA ARG A 21 3.27 11.69 24.33
C ARG A 21 3.60 10.46 23.52
N LYS A 22 4.64 9.75 23.93
CA LYS A 22 4.97 8.39 23.46
C LYS A 22 3.97 7.40 24.04
N VAL A 23 3.35 6.61 23.17
CA VAL A 23 2.36 5.58 23.52
C VAL A 23 2.88 4.25 22.99
N ILE A 24 2.99 3.27 23.88
CA ILE A 24 3.14 1.85 23.52
C ILE A 24 1.74 1.25 23.56
N HIS A 25 1.29 0.70 22.44
CA HIS A 25 -0.05 0.15 22.30
C HIS A 25 0.02 -1.32 21.90
N THR A 26 -0.54 -2.19 22.75
CA THR A 26 -0.75 -3.60 22.40
C THR A 26 -1.96 -3.74 21.49
N ILE A 27 -1.78 -4.34 20.32
CA ILE A 27 -2.84 -4.59 19.35
C ILE A 27 -3.93 -5.46 19.99
N LYS A 28 -5.18 -5.05 19.81
CA LYS A 28 -6.36 -5.75 20.34
C LYS A 28 -7.04 -6.55 19.24
N GLU A 29 -7.80 -7.57 19.62
CA GLU A 29 -8.70 -8.26 18.67
C GLU A 29 -9.82 -7.33 18.20
N ASP A 30 -10.35 -6.54 19.13
CA ASP A 30 -11.47 -5.62 18.91
C ASP A 30 -11.11 -4.18 19.27
N TYR A 31 -11.59 -3.26 18.45
CA TYR A 31 -11.56 -1.82 18.67
C TYR A 31 -13.00 -1.30 18.60
N ASP A 32 -13.57 -0.94 19.74
CA ASP A 32 -14.89 -0.32 19.83
C ASP A 32 -14.78 1.01 20.60
N PRO A 33 -14.98 2.17 19.93
CA PRO A 33 -15.32 2.32 18.51
C PRO A 33 -14.14 1.98 17.58
N TYR A 34 -14.43 1.46 16.38
CA TYR A 34 -13.42 1.00 15.40
C TYR A 34 -12.40 2.09 15.02
N GLY A 35 -12.79 3.37 15.11
CA GLY A 35 -11.90 4.50 14.84
C GLY A 35 -10.67 4.53 15.74
N THR A 36 -10.72 3.90 16.92
CA THR A 36 -9.57 3.77 17.83
C THR A 36 -8.46 2.88 17.28
N ALA A 37 -8.72 2.09 16.23
CA ALA A 37 -7.70 1.32 15.51
C ALA A 37 -6.80 2.19 14.62
N LYS A 38 -7.18 3.45 14.33
CA LYS A 38 -6.46 4.30 13.37
C LYS A 38 -5.00 4.54 13.76
N ALA A 39 -4.76 5.00 14.99
CA ALA A 39 -3.41 5.30 15.46
C ALA A 39 -2.49 4.06 15.43
N PRO A 40 -2.87 2.89 15.99
CA PRO A 40 -2.02 1.71 15.89
C PRO A 40 -1.87 1.17 14.46
N LEU A 41 -2.87 1.32 13.57
CA LEU A 41 -2.70 0.98 12.16
C LEU A 41 -1.65 1.86 11.49
N ILE A 42 -1.68 3.17 11.72
CA ILE A 42 -0.70 4.12 11.17
C ILE A 42 0.69 3.86 11.75
N ALA A 43 0.79 3.56 13.05
CA ALA A 43 2.05 3.19 13.69
C ALA A 43 2.67 1.94 13.04
N ASN A 44 1.84 0.99 12.63
CA ASN A 44 2.29 -0.23 11.98
C ASN A 44 2.62 -0.05 10.49
N LEU A 45 1.68 0.52 9.72
CA LEU A 45 1.71 0.52 8.26
C LEU A 45 2.24 1.82 7.64
N GLY A 46 2.50 2.82 8.48
CA GLY A 46 2.72 4.20 8.07
C GLY A 46 1.41 4.89 7.65
N SER A 47 1.48 6.20 7.41
CA SER A 47 0.31 6.98 6.97
C SER A 47 0.09 6.89 5.46
N PHE A 48 0.09 5.67 4.93
CA PHE A 48 -0.11 5.36 3.51
C PHE A 48 -1.44 4.65 3.31
N CYS A 49 -2.15 4.97 2.23
CA CYS A 49 -3.30 4.18 1.82
C CYS A 49 -2.82 2.77 1.43
N SER A 50 -3.42 1.73 2.01
CA SER A 50 -3.09 0.33 1.71
C SER A 50 -3.39 -0.07 0.26
N TYR A 51 -4.18 0.70 -0.48
CA TYR A 51 -4.51 0.42 -1.88
C TYR A 51 -3.69 1.25 -2.87
N CYS A 52 -3.78 2.59 -2.81
CA CYS A 52 -3.09 3.45 -3.76
C CYS A 52 -1.70 3.90 -3.31
N GLU A 53 -1.28 3.54 -2.10
CA GLU A 53 0.05 3.85 -1.52
C GLU A 53 0.35 5.34 -1.35
N GLU A 54 -0.58 6.23 -1.67
CA GLU A 54 -0.38 7.64 -1.45
C GLU A 54 -0.39 7.95 0.06
N PRO A 55 0.50 8.84 0.52
CA PRO A 55 0.49 9.29 1.89
C PRO A 55 -0.71 10.21 2.12
N ARG A 56 -1.23 10.19 3.34
CA ARG A 56 -2.24 11.14 3.81
C ARG A 56 -1.88 11.66 5.18
N SER A 57 -2.35 12.85 5.51
CA SER A 57 -2.38 13.29 6.89
C SER A 57 -3.24 12.34 7.73
N ILE A 58 -2.91 12.19 9.02
CA ILE A 58 -3.61 11.27 9.93
C ILE A 58 -5.14 11.53 9.95
N GLY A 59 -5.55 12.79 9.83
CA GLY A 59 -6.97 13.20 9.78
C GLY A 59 -7.72 12.63 8.57
N ASP A 60 -7.06 12.60 7.41
CA ASP A 60 -7.63 12.20 6.11
C ASP A 60 -7.53 10.69 5.86
N MET A 61 -6.88 9.96 6.77
CA MET A 61 -6.79 8.51 6.70
C MET A 61 -8.00 7.85 7.36
N HIS A 62 -8.62 6.90 6.67
CA HIS A 62 -9.76 6.13 7.19
C HIS A 62 -9.33 4.74 7.65
N VAL A 63 -9.99 4.24 8.70
CA VAL A 63 -9.97 2.80 9.03
C VAL A 63 -10.93 2.13 8.06
N GLU A 64 -10.36 1.42 7.09
CA GLU A 64 -11.09 0.70 6.06
C GLU A 64 -11.52 -0.67 6.58
N HIS A 65 -12.76 -1.08 6.29
CA HIS A 65 -13.24 -2.43 6.55
C HIS A 65 -13.15 -3.28 5.29
N VAL A 66 -12.25 -4.26 5.26
CA VAL A 66 -12.09 -5.15 4.10
C VAL A 66 -13.42 -5.79 3.72
N LYS A 67 -14.11 -6.38 4.70
CA LYS A 67 -15.50 -6.81 4.61
C LYS A 67 -16.43 -5.70 5.13
N PRO A 68 -17.42 -5.24 4.34
CA PRO A 68 -18.25 -4.08 4.69
C PRO A 68 -18.93 -4.22 6.06
N LYS A 69 -18.76 -3.22 6.93
CA LYS A 69 -19.23 -3.24 8.33
C LYS A 69 -20.75 -3.31 8.49
N ASP A 70 -21.49 -2.80 7.51
CA ASP A 70 -22.96 -2.75 7.55
C ASP A 70 -23.60 -4.07 7.10
N VAL A 71 -22.83 -4.88 6.35
CA VAL A 71 -23.18 -6.26 5.97
C VAL A 71 -22.69 -7.25 7.04
N TYR A 72 -21.43 -7.13 7.47
CA TYR A 72 -20.76 -8.03 8.41
C TYR A 72 -20.56 -7.36 9.78
N LYS A 73 -21.66 -7.25 10.55
CA LYS A 73 -21.70 -6.50 11.81
C LYS A 73 -20.73 -7.06 12.85
N GLU A 74 -20.51 -8.36 12.85
CA GLU A 74 -19.56 -9.08 13.70
C GLU A 74 -18.09 -8.75 13.40
N LEU A 75 -17.79 -8.24 12.19
CA LEU A 75 -16.45 -7.83 11.77
C LEU A 75 -16.20 -6.33 11.91
N LYS A 76 -17.19 -5.57 12.39
CA LYS A 76 -17.14 -4.10 12.48
C LYS A 76 -16.01 -3.58 13.36
N THR A 77 -15.69 -4.28 14.44
CA THR A 77 -14.67 -3.91 15.44
C THR A 77 -13.38 -4.70 15.29
N LYS A 78 -13.36 -5.70 14.40
CA LYS A 78 -12.29 -6.69 14.33
C LYS A 78 -11.05 -6.15 13.66
N TRP A 79 -9.93 -6.18 14.38
CA TRP A 79 -8.64 -5.73 13.87
C TRP A 79 -8.27 -6.39 12.56
N ASN A 80 -8.48 -7.71 12.42
CA ASN A 80 -8.12 -8.45 11.20
C ASN A 80 -8.89 -7.97 9.95
N ASN A 81 -10.03 -7.29 10.12
CA ASN A 81 -10.84 -6.73 9.06
C ASN A 81 -10.41 -5.30 8.66
N PHE A 82 -9.40 -4.70 9.32
CA PHE A 82 -9.04 -3.30 9.08
C PHE A 82 -7.85 -3.09 8.14
N LEU A 83 -7.91 -2.06 7.31
CA LEU A 83 -6.76 -1.48 6.60
C LEU A 83 -6.78 0.05 6.71
N LEU A 84 -5.84 0.72 6.06
CA LEU A 84 -5.86 2.17 5.89
C LEU A 84 -6.28 2.53 4.47
N ALA A 85 -7.23 3.44 4.32
CA ALA A 85 -7.63 3.94 3.01
C ALA A 85 -7.69 5.47 2.98
N CYS A 86 -7.26 6.05 1.86
CA CYS A 86 -7.58 7.45 1.56
C CYS A 86 -9.07 7.58 1.21
N ASN A 87 -9.57 8.81 1.24
CA ASN A 87 -10.94 9.15 0.89
C ASN A 87 -11.39 8.58 -0.48
N ILE A 88 -10.52 8.64 -1.50
CA ILE A 88 -10.84 8.14 -2.85
C ILE A 88 -11.00 6.61 -2.83
N CYS A 89 -10.00 5.87 -2.33
CA CYS A 89 -10.07 4.41 -2.31
C CYS A 89 -11.21 3.89 -1.42
N ASN A 90 -11.44 4.50 -0.26
CA ASN A 90 -12.57 4.17 0.62
C ASN A 90 -13.92 4.40 -0.08
N SER A 91 -14.07 5.54 -0.77
CA SER A 91 -15.30 5.87 -1.52
C SER A 91 -15.53 4.93 -2.71
N VAL A 92 -14.48 4.65 -3.48
CA VAL A 92 -14.52 3.77 -4.66
C VAL A 92 -14.89 2.34 -4.28
N LYS A 93 -14.30 1.82 -3.20
CA LYS A 93 -14.65 0.50 -2.67
C LYS A 93 -16.08 0.49 -2.14
N GLY A 94 -16.44 1.49 -1.34
CA GLY A 94 -17.76 1.61 -0.72
C GLY A 94 -18.15 0.32 0.02
N GLU A 95 -19.36 -0.17 -0.27
CA GLU A 95 -19.91 -1.39 0.30
C GLU A 95 -19.67 -2.63 -0.58
N THR A 96 -18.78 -2.54 -1.58
CA THR A 96 -18.47 -3.68 -2.45
C THR A 96 -17.97 -4.85 -1.61
N ASP A 97 -18.71 -5.94 -1.66
CA ASP A 97 -18.35 -7.17 -0.98
C ASP A 97 -17.53 -8.07 -1.90
N VAL A 98 -16.53 -8.74 -1.33
CA VAL A 98 -15.66 -9.67 -2.04
C VAL A 98 -15.47 -10.96 -1.26
N ASP A 99 -15.14 -12.03 -1.98
CA ASP A 99 -14.67 -13.25 -1.33
C ASP A 99 -13.26 -12.98 -0.75
N TYR A 100 -13.22 -12.79 0.58
CA TYR A 100 -11.99 -12.47 1.31
C TYR A 100 -10.92 -13.57 1.20
N ASN A 101 -11.33 -14.82 1.00
CA ASN A 101 -10.39 -15.93 0.93
C ASN A 101 -9.74 -16.04 -0.46
N LYS A 102 -10.44 -15.59 -1.50
CA LYS A 102 -9.94 -15.59 -2.87
C LYS A 102 -9.26 -14.28 -3.28
N THR A 103 -9.82 -13.14 -2.87
CA THR A 103 -9.30 -11.83 -3.24
C THR A 103 -7.97 -11.57 -2.55
N HIS A 104 -6.98 -11.10 -3.31
CA HIS A 104 -5.70 -10.71 -2.75
C HIS A 104 -5.83 -9.42 -1.94
N PHE A 105 -5.04 -9.30 -0.88
CA PHE A 105 -4.92 -8.08 -0.09
C PHE A 105 -3.47 -7.84 0.34
N PRO A 106 -3.04 -6.58 0.46
CA PRO A 106 -1.65 -6.25 0.76
C PRO A 106 -1.16 -6.84 2.09
N HIS A 107 -2.04 -7.06 3.08
CA HIS A 107 -1.67 -7.66 4.36
C HIS A 107 -1.65 -9.19 4.38
N LYS A 108 -2.13 -9.84 3.31
CA LYS A 108 -2.23 -11.29 3.17
C LYS A 108 -1.29 -11.85 2.11
N ASP A 109 -1.13 -11.12 1.01
CA ASP A 109 -0.53 -11.60 -0.23
C ASP A 109 0.62 -10.67 -0.64
N ASN A 110 1.52 -11.16 -1.50
CA ASN A 110 2.48 -10.28 -2.17
C ASN A 110 1.81 -9.56 -3.35
N THR A 111 1.02 -8.53 -3.07
CA THR A 111 0.26 -7.79 -4.08
C THR A 111 1.14 -6.93 -5.01
N PHE A 112 2.47 -6.94 -4.84
CA PHE A 112 3.38 -6.35 -5.82
C PHE A 112 3.43 -7.21 -7.09
N LEU A 113 3.30 -8.54 -6.97
CA LEU A 113 3.23 -9.46 -8.10
C LEU A 113 2.00 -9.25 -8.97
N ASP A 114 0.90 -8.80 -8.38
CA ASP A 114 -0.40 -8.70 -9.04
C ASP A 114 -0.43 -7.68 -10.18
N PHE A 115 0.43 -6.66 -10.13
CA PHE A 115 0.31 -5.48 -10.99
C PHE A 115 1.61 -5.08 -11.67
N VAL A 116 1.48 -4.57 -12.89
CA VAL A 116 2.53 -3.88 -13.64
C VAL A 116 2.29 -2.38 -13.56
N TYR A 117 3.36 -1.65 -13.19
CA TYR A 117 3.39 -0.20 -13.09
C TYR A 117 4.11 0.36 -14.32
N GLU A 118 3.52 1.34 -14.98
CA GLU A 118 4.05 1.92 -16.22
C GLU A 118 4.44 3.39 -16.04
N ALA A 119 5.40 3.85 -16.85
CA ALA A 119 5.82 5.26 -16.92
C ALA A 119 4.68 6.24 -17.14
N SER A 120 3.60 5.80 -17.80
CA SER A 120 2.39 6.60 -18.00
C SER A 120 1.54 6.80 -16.73
N GLY A 121 1.94 6.26 -15.57
CA GLY A 121 1.14 6.24 -14.33
C GLY A 121 0.03 5.19 -14.31
N ARG A 122 -0.13 4.42 -15.39
CA ARG A 122 -1.10 3.31 -15.49
C ARG A 122 -0.66 2.12 -14.64
N VAL A 123 -1.66 1.42 -14.14
CA VAL A 123 -1.51 0.15 -13.44
C VAL A 123 -2.32 -0.89 -14.19
N LYS A 124 -1.67 -1.99 -14.55
CA LYS A 124 -2.28 -3.13 -15.24
C LYS A 124 -2.20 -4.36 -14.37
N LEU A 125 -3.13 -5.29 -14.56
CA LEU A 125 -2.93 -6.66 -14.08
C LEU A 125 -1.66 -7.23 -14.71
N ASN A 126 -0.88 -7.96 -13.93
CA ASN A 126 0.32 -8.59 -14.42
C ASN A 126 -0.04 -9.71 -15.43
N PRO A 127 0.28 -9.56 -16.72
CA PRO A 127 -0.14 -10.51 -17.75
C PRO A 127 0.57 -11.86 -17.62
N THR A 128 1.73 -11.91 -16.96
CA THR A 128 2.51 -13.13 -16.72
C THR A 128 2.22 -13.74 -15.35
N LEU A 129 1.22 -13.22 -14.63
CA LEU A 129 0.83 -13.75 -13.33
C LEU A 129 0.37 -15.22 -13.50
N PRO A 130 0.84 -16.14 -12.63
CA PRO A 130 0.40 -17.53 -12.65
C PRO A 130 -1.11 -17.67 -12.53
N ALA A 131 -1.68 -18.68 -13.21
CA ALA A 131 -3.13 -18.84 -13.35
C ALA A 131 -3.87 -18.93 -12.00
N ASP A 132 -3.25 -19.53 -10.99
CA ASP A 132 -3.81 -19.69 -9.65
C ASP A 132 -3.91 -18.36 -8.87
N LEU A 133 -3.20 -17.33 -9.29
CA LEU A 133 -3.18 -16.00 -8.65
C LEU A 133 -4.06 -14.97 -9.37
N LYS A 134 -4.52 -15.26 -10.59
CA LYS A 134 -5.23 -14.29 -11.43
C LYS A 134 -6.56 -13.83 -10.84
N GLU A 135 -7.39 -14.76 -10.36
CA GLU A 135 -8.69 -14.43 -9.77
C GLU A 135 -8.53 -13.50 -8.56
N GLY A 136 -7.54 -13.74 -7.71
CA GLY A 136 -7.27 -12.92 -6.53
C GLY A 136 -6.78 -11.51 -6.89
N ALA A 137 -5.86 -11.40 -7.85
CA ALA A 137 -5.35 -10.13 -8.36
C ALA A 137 -6.45 -9.31 -9.06
N GLU A 138 -7.29 -9.95 -9.89
CA GLU A 138 -8.45 -9.34 -10.54
C GLU A 138 -9.46 -8.80 -9.52
N GLY A 139 -9.73 -9.58 -8.47
CA GLY A 139 -10.57 -9.16 -7.35
C GLY A 139 -10.08 -7.85 -6.73
N LEU A 140 -8.79 -7.75 -6.40
CA LEU A 140 -8.21 -6.55 -5.82
C LEU A 140 -8.19 -5.37 -6.80
N TYR A 141 -7.84 -5.62 -8.05
CA TYR A 141 -7.82 -4.60 -9.11
C TYR A 141 -9.18 -3.93 -9.29
N ASN A 142 -10.24 -4.75 -9.30
CA ASN A 142 -11.61 -4.31 -9.44
C ASN A 142 -12.15 -3.65 -8.17
N LEU A 143 -11.81 -4.20 -6.99
CA LEU A 143 -12.22 -3.64 -5.70
C LEU A 143 -11.71 -2.20 -5.50
N ALA A 144 -10.43 -1.97 -5.80
CA ALA A 144 -9.80 -0.66 -5.64
C ALA A 144 -9.89 0.21 -6.90
N LYS A 145 -10.48 -0.30 -8.01
CA LYS A 145 -10.54 0.33 -9.33
C LYS A 145 -9.20 0.96 -9.72
N LEU A 146 -8.13 0.16 -9.63
CA LEU A 146 -6.75 0.65 -9.82
C LEU A 146 -6.45 1.06 -11.26
N GLY A 147 -7.20 0.49 -12.21
CA GLY A 147 -7.09 0.76 -13.63
C GLY A 147 -7.66 2.09 -14.12
N ARG A 148 -8.32 2.87 -13.25
CA ARG A 148 -8.91 4.15 -13.66
C ARG A 148 -7.83 5.13 -14.10
N ASP A 149 -8.07 5.75 -15.25
CA ASP A 149 -7.26 6.82 -15.80
C ASP A 149 -8.11 7.76 -16.67
N PRO A 150 -7.63 8.97 -17.00
CA PRO A 150 -8.41 9.95 -17.77
C PRO A 150 -8.74 9.56 -19.22
N PHE A 151 -8.14 8.50 -19.75
CA PHE A 151 -8.26 8.08 -21.15
C PHE A 151 -8.89 6.68 -21.31
N GLY A 152 -9.25 6.02 -20.20
CA GLY A 152 -9.83 4.67 -20.19
C GLY A 152 -11.35 4.65 -20.25
N GLU A 153 -11.92 3.45 -20.31
CA GLU A 153 -13.38 3.23 -20.33
C GLU A 153 -14.06 3.63 -19.00
N GLU A 154 -13.40 3.39 -17.87
CA GLU A 154 -13.79 3.94 -16.57
C GLU A 154 -13.02 5.25 -16.33
N ALA A 155 -13.48 6.35 -16.94
CA ALA A 155 -12.91 7.67 -16.71
C ALA A 155 -12.86 8.00 -15.21
N THR A 156 -11.69 8.45 -14.74
CA THR A 156 -11.54 9.01 -13.39
C THR A 156 -12.52 10.16 -13.18
N SER A 157 -13.12 10.27 -11.99
CA SER A 157 -13.78 11.52 -11.63
C SER A 157 -12.74 12.66 -11.66
N GLU A 158 -13.18 13.91 -11.78
CA GLU A 158 -12.30 15.08 -11.72
C GLU A 158 -11.52 15.21 -10.39
N GLN A 159 -11.80 14.34 -9.42
CA GLN A 159 -11.18 14.31 -8.09
C GLN A 159 -10.27 13.09 -7.87
N ASP A 160 -10.23 12.12 -8.79
CA ASP A 160 -9.37 10.94 -8.67
C ASP A 160 -8.01 11.16 -9.35
N PHE A 161 -7.06 11.69 -8.58
CA PHE A 161 -5.70 12.00 -9.03
C PHE A 161 -4.74 10.81 -8.93
N ARG A 162 -5.19 9.60 -8.56
CA ARG A 162 -4.30 8.47 -8.29
C ARG A 162 -3.42 8.10 -9.47
N TRP A 163 -3.97 8.16 -10.69
CA TRP A 163 -3.20 7.98 -11.91
C TRP A 163 -2.13 9.06 -12.08
N ARG A 164 -2.51 10.33 -11.94
CA ARG A 164 -1.61 11.48 -12.13
C ARG A 164 -0.47 11.48 -11.11
N HIS A 165 -0.76 11.16 -9.86
CA HIS A 165 0.28 11.08 -8.82
C HIS A 165 1.24 9.91 -9.03
N ARG A 166 0.79 8.78 -9.57
CA ARG A 166 1.69 7.69 -9.99
C ARG A 166 2.60 8.12 -11.13
N TYR A 167 2.06 8.81 -12.13
CA TYR A 167 2.84 9.41 -13.22
C TYR A 167 3.91 10.38 -12.67
N GLU A 168 3.53 11.33 -11.82
CA GLU A 168 4.47 12.27 -11.20
C GLU A 168 5.52 11.58 -10.31
N SER A 169 5.15 10.48 -9.64
CA SER A 169 6.11 9.69 -8.85
C SER A 169 7.09 8.95 -9.75
N TRP A 170 6.64 8.46 -10.91
CA TRP A 170 7.50 7.81 -11.89
C TRP A 170 8.53 8.78 -12.47
N GLU A 171 8.09 9.95 -12.93
CA GLU A 171 8.97 11.00 -13.46
C GLU A 171 10.04 11.42 -12.44
N LEU A 172 9.64 11.57 -11.16
CA LEU A 172 10.59 11.88 -10.10
C LEU A 172 11.55 10.71 -9.84
N ALA A 173 11.06 9.47 -9.81
CA ALA A 173 11.89 8.30 -9.58
C ALA A 173 12.92 8.09 -10.69
N GLU A 174 12.55 8.28 -11.97
CA GLU A 174 13.48 8.20 -13.10
C GLU A 174 14.54 9.29 -13.04
N LYS A 175 14.14 10.52 -12.74
CA LYS A 175 15.10 11.62 -12.54
C LYS A 175 16.09 11.27 -11.43
N LEU A 176 15.60 10.80 -10.29
CA LEU A 176 16.44 10.46 -9.15
C LEU A 176 17.29 9.22 -9.38
N LEU A 177 16.87 8.28 -10.23
CA LEU A 177 17.71 7.15 -10.64
C LEU A 177 18.96 7.64 -11.39
N VAL A 178 18.80 8.56 -12.34
CA VAL A 178 19.94 9.16 -13.07
C VAL A 178 20.85 9.93 -12.09
N GLU A 179 20.27 10.73 -11.21
CA GLU A 179 21.03 11.50 -10.23
C GLU A 179 21.73 10.60 -9.19
N TYR A 180 21.13 9.47 -8.83
CA TYR A 180 21.75 8.45 -7.98
C TYR A 180 22.96 7.80 -8.66
N GLU A 181 22.85 7.43 -9.93
CA GLU A 181 23.95 6.86 -10.72
C GLU A 181 25.11 7.86 -10.89
N ASP A 182 24.78 9.15 -11.00
CA ASP A 182 25.72 10.28 -11.00
C ASP A 182 26.27 10.63 -9.61
N LYS A 183 25.86 9.92 -8.55
CA LYS A 183 26.24 10.16 -7.14
C LYS A 183 25.83 11.54 -6.60
N LYS A 184 24.78 12.14 -7.18
CA LYS A 184 24.18 13.40 -6.72
C LYS A 184 23.15 13.18 -5.61
N HIS A 185 22.57 11.98 -5.53
CA HIS A 185 21.67 11.56 -4.47
C HIS A 185 22.13 10.24 -3.84
N SER A 186 21.89 10.11 -2.54
CA SER A 186 22.15 8.91 -1.74
C SER A 186 20.95 7.98 -1.73
N VAL A 187 21.13 6.77 -1.19
CA VAL A 187 20.02 5.82 -0.98
C VAL A 187 18.99 6.41 0.00
N GLU A 188 19.47 7.12 1.02
CA GLU A 188 18.65 7.79 2.03
C GLU A 188 17.76 8.86 1.39
N ASP A 189 18.28 9.62 0.42
CA ASP A 189 17.50 10.61 -0.33
C ASP A 189 16.38 9.94 -1.13
N ILE A 190 16.67 8.81 -1.80
CA ILE A 190 15.65 8.06 -2.55
C ILE A 190 14.52 7.60 -1.63
N VAL A 191 14.86 6.99 -0.49
CA VAL A 191 13.87 6.56 0.51
C VAL A 191 13.07 7.74 1.04
N TYR A 192 13.71 8.87 1.31
CA TYR A 192 13.04 10.09 1.77
C TYR A 192 11.98 10.55 0.76
N TYR A 193 12.35 10.68 -0.53
CA TYR A 193 11.41 11.09 -1.57
C TYR A 193 10.31 10.05 -1.82
N ALA A 194 10.64 8.76 -1.78
CA ALA A 194 9.67 7.68 -1.91
C ALA A 194 8.61 7.71 -0.80
N ASN A 195 9.03 7.90 0.45
CA ASN A 195 8.11 8.00 1.58
C ASN A 195 7.31 9.32 1.56
N LEU A 196 7.89 10.41 1.06
CA LEU A 196 7.19 11.70 0.93
C LEU A 196 6.11 11.67 -0.16
N LYS A 197 6.37 10.99 -1.28
CA LYS A 197 5.43 10.87 -2.41
C LYS A 197 4.47 9.71 -2.30
N GLY A 198 4.86 8.64 -1.58
CA GLY A 198 4.19 7.34 -1.65
C GLY A 198 4.39 6.67 -3.00
N ASN A 199 3.40 5.88 -3.42
CA ASN A 199 3.50 5.05 -4.63
C ASN A 199 4.73 4.14 -4.59
N TRP A 200 5.02 3.55 -3.43
CA TRP A 200 6.19 2.70 -3.20
C TRP A 200 6.45 1.69 -4.31
N SER A 201 5.39 1.10 -4.88
CA SER A 201 5.51 0.13 -5.98
C SER A 201 6.12 0.74 -7.25
N VAL A 202 5.90 2.03 -7.52
CA VAL A 202 6.55 2.75 -8.62
C VAL A 202 8.06 2.86 -8.36
N TRP A 203 8.46 3.33 -7.17
CA TRP A 203 9.87 3.45 -6.79
C TRP A 203 10.59 2.10 -6.84
N PHE A 204 9.98 1.06 -6.29
CA PHE A 204 10.54 -0.28 -6.30
C PHE A 204 10.66 -0.86 -7.73
N THR A 205 9.77 -0.46 -8.64
CA THR A 205 9.83 -0.83 -10.07
C THR A 205 10.95 -0.09 -10.79
N VAL A 206 11.05 1.23 -10.62
CA VAL A 206 12.04 2.07 -11.32
C VAL A 206 13.46 1.73 -10.89
N PHE A 207 13.69 1.45 -9.60
CA PHE A 207 15.00 1.08 -9.06
C PHE A 207 15.32 -0.43 -9.19
N LYS A 208 14.68 -1.15 -10.12
CA LYS A 208 15.02 -2.54 -10.41
C LYS A 208 16.49 -2.65 -10.80
N GLY A 209 17.21 -3.59 -10.17
CA GLY A 209 18.65 -3.78 -10.36
C GLY A 209 19.55 -2.89 -9.49
N LYS A 210 18.98 -2.07 -8.60
CA LYS A 210 19.72 -1.32 -7.56
C LYS A 210 19.39 -1.92 -6.19
N ASP A 211 20.09 -3.00 -5.84
CA ASP A 211 19.79 -3.82 -4.66
C ASP A 211 19.82 -3.03 -3.36
N GLU A 212 20.79 -2.12 -3.22
CA GLU A 212 20.91 -1.23 -2.07
C GLU A 212 19.70 -0.32 -1.89
N VAL A 213 19.15 0.20 -2.99
CA VAL A 213 17.95 1.04 -2.95
C VAL A 213 16.71 0.20 -2.66
N ARG A 214 16.56 -0.96 -3.32
CA ARG A 214 15.41 -1.86 -3.09
C ARG A 214 15.37 -2.37 -1.66
N LYS A 215 16.53 -2.77 -1.11
CA LYS A 215 16.68 -3.12 0.30
C LYS A 215 16.21 -1.97 1.20
N ALA A 216 16.71 -0.76 0.96
CA ALA A 216 16.38 0.38 1.79
C ALA A 216 14.89 0.75 1.72
N LEU A 217 14.25 0.66 0.55
CA LEU A 217 12.80 0.83 0.39
C LEU A 217 11.98 -0.20 1.17
N ILE A 218 12.47 -1.45 1.28
CA ILE A 218 11.81 -2.49 2.08
C ILE A 218 11.97 -2.17 3.58
N GLU A 219 13.19 -1.87 4.02
CA GLU A 219 13.52 -1.71 5.45
C GLU A 219 13.01 -0.38 6.05
N ASN A 220 12.89 0.67 5.23
CA ASN A 220 12.63 2.04 5.71
C ASN A 220 11.26 2.60 5.30
N THR A 221 10.39 1.80 4.68
CA THR A 221 8.97 2.15 4.51
C THR A 221 8.15 1.34 5.51
N PRO A 222 7.51 1.97 6.53
CA PRO A 222 6.88 1.28 7.65
C PRO A 222 5.89 0.18 7.25
N GLY A 223 6.07 -1.00 7.82
CA GLY A 223 5.16 -2.14 7.63
C GLY A 223 5.31 -2.90 6.32
N THR A 224 6.29 -2.59 5.46
CA THR A 224 6.56 -3.37 4.25
C THR A 224 6.88 -4.83 4.63
N CYS A 225 6.33 -5.78 3.88
CA CYS A 225 6.60 -7.21 4.06
C CYS A 225 8.00 -7.54 3.52
N ALA A 226 8.98 -7.69 4.42
CA ALA A 226 10.35 -8.04 4.01
C ALA A 226 10.42 -9.47 3.43
N GLU A 227 9.67 -10.42 3.98
CA GLU A 227 9.66 -11.82 3.48
C GLU A 227 9.04 -11.96 2.08
N CYS A 228 8.39 -10.91 1.57
CA CYS A 228 7.83 -10.89 0.23
C CYS A 228 8.88 -10.66 -0.88
N PHE A 229 10.15 -10.44 -0.53
CA PHE A 229 11.22 -10.16 -1.47
C PHE A 229 12.45 -11.00 -1.17
N ASP A 230 12.99 -11.69 -2.17
CA ASP A 230 14.15 -12.58 -2.00
C ASP A 230 15.46 -11.79 -2.02
N ALA A 231 16.03 -11.57 -0.83
CA ALA A 231 17.32 -10.88 -0.67
C ALA A 231 18.49 -11.61 -1.37
N GLY A 232 18.39 -12.93 -1.60
CA GLY A 232 19.39 -13.72 -2.33
C GLY A 232 19.24 -13.63 -3.85
N ASN A 233 18.14 -13.06 -4.33
CA ASN A 233 17.83 -12.88 -5.75
C ASN A 233 17.43 -11.43 -6.04
N HIS A 234 18.31 -10.49 -5.68
CA HIS A 234 18.17 -9.07 -6.02
C HIS A 234 16.84 -8.43 -5.56
N TYR A 235 16.27 -8.92 -4.46
CA TYR A 235 14.97 -8.52 -3.93
C TYR A 235 13.81 -8.72 -4.91
N GLU A 236 13.92 -9.67 -5.84
CA GLU A 236 12.78 -10.05 -6.69
C GLU A 236 11.61 -10.52 -5.82
N PRO A 237 10.37 -10.12 -6.19
CA PRO A 237 9.19 -10.45 -5.41
C PRO A 237 8.93 -11.96 -5.46
N VAL A 238 8.61 -12.55 -4.30
CA VAL A 238 8.26 -13.96 -4.14
C VAL A 238 6.83 -14.11 -3.62
N ARG A 239 6.22 -15.27 -3.87
CA ARG A 239 4.88 -15.57 -3.35
C ARG A 239 4.91 -15.60 -1.82
N ARG A 240 3.81 -15.14 -1.21
CA ARG A 240 3.58 -15.14 0.23
C ARG A 240 2.62 -16.27 0.60
#